data_AF-A0A292PYU4-F1
#
_entry.id   AF-A0A292PYU4-F1
#
_cell.length_a   1.000
_cell.length_b   1.000
_cell.length_c   1.000
_cell.angle_alpha   90.00
_cell.angle_beta   90.00
_cell.angle_gamma   90.00
#
_symmetry.space_group_name_H-M   'P 1'
#
loop_
_entity.id
_entity.type
_entity.pdbx_description
1 polymer ?
#
loop_
_entity_poly.entity_id
_entity_poly.type
_entity_poly.pdbx_seq_one_letter_code
_entity_poly.pdbx_strand_id
1 'polypeptide(L)'
;MASLRAKPSSGEAAGGGTVKSGVAVQKPSRGSNGGSQIGDENIWSPSSWQSKPMMQGVGYKDEEAVGKALKKLESLPPLVTAAEVSKLRASLKEVALGKAFLLQGGDCAELFDYCTEEKISAKVKLLLQMSMVLIWGGNIPVVRIGRMAGQYAKPRSSLTEIVDGEEIPSFRGDIINGFEFSERTPDPTRLVSSAYYHSATTLNFLRGQLSSGFADLHHAFEWTLSHVQDSETKEKYQAIVNSITDTIRFMQTIGADTSSSLGTVDLYTSHEGLLLEYEQGLTRLLRDPAGGTLAKWYATSAHFIWIGDRTRQLDCAHVEYFRGIENPIGIKVGPTIVGEELAKLLDIVNPKKEIGKVTLITRYGADKVTELLPGHIDAVVKSGHTVVCNTRSSPTGVKTRQFENIMMELSSTHRIHQKSGTHLGGVHLELTADAVTECVGGSENLTDDDLLLNYTSYCDPRLNNKQALEAAMMIATWYRERS
;
A
#
# COMPACT_ATOMS: atom_id res chain seq x y z
N MET A 1 14.48 -9.00 30.85
CA MET A 1 13.83 -9.62 32.02
C MET A 1 12.37 -9.20 32.05
N ALA A 2 11.48 -10.03 31.50
CA ALA A 2 10.04 -9.97 31.76
C ALA A 2 9.53 -11.41 31.63
N SER A 3 9.05 -11.98 32.73
CA SER A 3 8.70 -13.39 32.87
C SER A 3 7.29 -13.62 32.31
N LEU A 4 7.20 -14.42 31.24
CA LEU A 4 5.95 -15.05 30.81
C LEU A 4 5.60 -16.19 31.77
N ARG A 5 4.53 -16.05 32.53
CA ARG A 5 3.87 -17.16 33.24
C ARG A 5 2.40 -17.21 32.84
N ALA A 6 2.08 -18.14 31.95
CA ALA A 6 0.73 -18.66 31.76
C ALA A 6 0.41 -19.68 32.87
N LYS A 7 -0.80 -19.63 33.45
CA LYS A 7 -1.50 -20.76 34.09
C LYS A 7 -2.95 -20.38 34.52
N PRO A 8 -3.84 -21.33 34.85
CA PRO A 8 -4.95 -21.73 33.98
C PRO A 8 -6.37 -21.46 34.57
N SER A 9 -7.36 -21.85 33.78
CA SER A 9 -8.81 -21.75 33.96
C SER A 9 -9.42 -22.37 35.23
N SER A 10 -10.30 -21.61 35.88
CA SER A 10 -11.50 -22.04 36.62
C SER A 10 -12.44 -20.81 36.59
N GLY A 11 -13.73 -20.83 36.28
CA GLY A 11 -14.73 -21.87 36.42
C GLY A 11 -15.66 -21.48 37.57
N GLU A 12 -16.54 -20.49 37.39
CA GLU A 12 -17.84 -20.43 38.09
C GLU A 12 -18.77 -19.33 37.54
N ALA A 13 -20.07 -19.62 37.61
CA ALA A 13 -21.18 -18.91 37.01
C ALA A 13 -21.97 -18.09 38.04
N ALA A 14 -22.43 -16.91 37.64
CA ALA A 14 -23.62 -16.18 38.09
C ALA A 14 -23.56 -14.80 37.40
N GLY A 15 -24.59 -14.16 36.87
CA GLY A 15 -26.03 -14.31 36.99
C GLY A 15 -26.62 -12.89 36.87
N GLY A 16 -27.51 -12.69 35.90
CA GLY A 16 -28.54 -11.64 35.91
C GLY A 16 -28.13 -10.17 35.74
N GLY A 17 -28.82 -9.45 34.84
CA GLY A 17 -28.89 -7.99 34.91
C GLY A 17 -28.95 -7.25 33.56
N THR A 18 -30.03 -7.45 32.81
CA THR A 18 -30.35 -6.61 31.66
C THR A 18 -30.89 -5.27 32.15
N VAL A 19 -30.16 -4.18 31.93
CA VAL A 19 -30.72 -2.82 32.02
C VAL A 19 -30.37 -2.06 30.75
N LYS A 20 -31.37 -1.97 29.87
CA LYS A 20 -31.42 -0.99 28.78
C LYS A 20 -31.80 0.35 29.38
N SER A 21 -31.00 1.38 29.17
CA SER A 21 -31.48 2.76 29.22
C SER A 21 -30.70 3.60 28.20
N GLY A 22 -31.27 3.69 26.99
CA GLY A 22 -30.92 4.72 26.03
C GLY A 22 -31.53 6.05 26.47
N VAL A 23 -30.71 7.09 26.52
CA VAL A 23 -31.17 8.47 26.63
C VAL A 23 -30.74 9.18 25.35
N ALA A 24 -31.67 9.26 24.41
CA ALA A 24 -31.56 10.10 23.23
C ALA A 24 -31.85 11.55 23.64
N VAL A 25 -30.85 12.42 23.51
CA VAL A 25 -31.01 13.86 23.74
C VAL A 25 -31.65 14.50 22.51
N GLN A 26 -32.91 14.90 22.63
CA GLN A 26 -33.61 15.74 21.65
C GLN A 26 -33.05 17.18 21.66
N LYS A 27 -32.69 17.71 20.49
CA LYS A 27 -32.46 19.15 20.27
C LYS A 27 -33.76 19.82 19.79
N PRO A 28 -34.02 21.10 20.14
CA PRO A 28 -35.30 21.75 19.87
C PRO A 28 -35.42 22.23 18.42
N SER A 29 -36.63 22.07 17.88
CA SER A 29 -37.09 22.55 16.58
C SER A 29 -37.24 24.07 16.53
N ARG A 30 -36.73 24.72 15.48
CA ARG A 30 -37.16 26.06 15.04
C ARG A 30 -37.36 26.10 13.53
N GLY A 31 -38.60 26.44 13.14
CA GLY A 31 -38.91 27.42 12.10
C GLY A 31 -38.63 27.04 10.64
N SER A 32 -39.67 26.56 9.98
CA SER A 32 -39.82 26.50 8.52
C SER A 32 -39.67 27.87 7.84
N ASN A 33 -38.85 27.94 6.79
CA ASN A 33 -39.11 28.83 5.67
C ASN A 33 -38.75 28.10 4.37
N GLY A 34 -39.76 27.95 3.51
CA GLY A 34 -39.69 27.22 2.26
C GLY A 34 -38.79 27.89 1.24
N GLY A 35 -37.77 27.16 0.84
CA GLY A 35 -36.99 27.37 -0.38
C GLY A 35 -36.48 26.00 -0.77
N SER A 36 -37.21 25.31 -1.65
CA SER A 36 -36.82 24.04 -2.24
C SER A 36 -35.57 24.24 -3.10
N GLN A 37 -34.39 24.28 -2.47
CA GLN A 37 -33.15 23.94 -3.13
C GLN A 37 -33.10 22.42 -3.18
N ILE A 38 -33.43 21.85 -4.34
CA ILE A 38 -33.00 20.51 -4.69
C ILE A 38 -31.48 20.63 -4.80
N GLY A 39 -30.77 20.36 -3.70
CA GLY A 39 -29.31 20.28 -3.71
C GLY A 39 -28.93 19.07 -4.55
N ASP A 40 -28.06 19.29 -5.54
CA ASP A 40 -27.46 18.23 -6.35
C ASP A 40 -26.65 17.28 -5.44
N GLU A 41 -27.28 16.24 -4.90
CA GLU A 41 -26.63 15.17 -4.13
C GLU A 41 -25.59 14.37 -4.96
N ASN A 42 -25.40 14.72 -6.24
CA ASN A 42 -24.51 14.03 -7.18
C ASN A 42 -23.20 14.75 -7.52
N ILE A 43 -23.01 16.02 -7.16
CA ILE A 43 -21.76 16.75 -7.51
C ILE A 43 -20.64 16.36 -6.53
N TRP A 44 -19.59 15.74 -7.07
CA TRP A 44 -18.40 15.40 -6.29
C TRP A 44 -17.58 16.64 -5.97
N SER A 45 -17.07 16.70 -4.74
CA SER A 45 -16.05 17.65 -4.30
C SER A 45 -15.06 16.95 -3.35
N PRO A 46 -13.87 17.53 -3.08
CA PRO A 46 -12.94 16.96 -2.11
C PRO A 46 -13.51 16.79 -0.70
N SER A 47 -14.61 17.46 -0.35
CA SER A 47 -15.29 17.37 0.95
C SER A 47 -16.60 16.57 0.93
N SER A 48 -17.05 16.10 -0.24
CA SER A 48 -18.31 15.33 -0.38
C SER A 48 -18.39 14.09 0.51
N TRP A 49 -17.24 13.47 0.79
CA TRP A 49 -17.12 12.31 1.69
C TRP A 49 -17.58 12.59 3.12
N GLN A 50 -17.55 13.85 3.59
CA GLN A 50 -17.94 14.22 4.95
C GLN A 50 -19.43 13.99 5.23
N SER A 51 -20.24 13.87 4.16
CA SER A 51 -21.66 13.52 4.24
C SER A 51 -21.93 12.02 4.37
N LYS A 52 -20.90 11.18 4.24
CA LYS A 52 -21.01 9.72 4.22
C LYS A 52 -20.54 9.09 5.54
N PRO A 53 -20.99 7.87 5.86
CA PRO A 53 -20.46 7.12 7.01
C PRO A 53 -18.93 6.95 6.92
N MET A 54 -18.23 7.40 7.95
CA MET A 54 -16.77 7.28 8.06
C MET A 54 -16.39 6.10 8.93
N MET A 55 -15.66 5.15 8.34
CA MET A 55 -14.99 4.07 9.09
C MET A 55 -13.62 4.57 9.54
N GLN A 56 -13.15 4.11 10.70
CA GLN A 56 -11.80 4.46 11.19
C GLN A 56 -11.57 5.99 11.29
N GLY A 57 -12.60 6.77 11.63
CA GLY A 57 -12.43 8.20 11.92
C GLY A 57 -11.49 8.43 13.11
N VAL A 58 -10.97 9.66 13.25
CA VAL A 58 -10.11 10.05 14.38
C VAL A 58 -10.86 11.05 15.26
N GLY A 59 -11.00 10.73 16.55
CA GLY A 59 -11.53 11.67 17.53
C GLY A 59 -10.39 12.52 18.11
N TYR A 60 -10.19 13.71 17.57
CA TYR A 60 -9.28 14.70 18.15
C TYR A 60 -9.97 15.45 19.29
N LYS A 61 -9.21 15.80 20.34
CA LYS A 61 -9.77 16.59 21.46
C LYS A 61 -9.91 18.07 21.14
N ASP A 62 -9.04 18.59 20.26
CA ASP A 62 -8.97 20.00 19.89
C ASP A 62 -9.31 20.19 18.40
N GLU A 63 -10.60 20.44 18.14
CA GLU A 63 -11.13 20.67 16.79
C GLU A 63 -10.59 21.97 16.16
N GLU A 64 -10.22 22.98 16.97
CA GLU A 64 -9.64 24.21 16.45
C GLU A 64 -8.22 23.97 15.91
N ALA A 65 -7.43 23.16 16.63
CA ALA A 65 -6.11 22.74 16.18
C ALA A 65 -6.18 21.89 14.91
N VAL A 66 -7.17 20.98 14.80
CA VAL A 66 -7.43 20.23 13.56
C VAL A 66 -7.72 21.19 12.41
N GLY A 67 -8.65 22.13 12.57
CA GLY A 67 -8.99 23.10 11.54
C GLY A 67 -7.79 23.94 11.08
N LYS A 68 -6.92 24.35 12.01
CA LYS A 68 -5.66 25.05 11.68
C LYS A 68 -4.70 24.18 10.88
N ALA A 69 -4.52 22.92 11.27
CA ALA A 69 -3.66 21.97 10.58
C ALA A 69 -4.16 21.68 9.15
N LEU A 70 -5.46 21.44 8.96
CA LEU A 70 -6.05 21.18 7.65
C LEU A 70 -5.94 22.39 6.71
N LYS A 71 -6.25 23.59 7.20
CA LYS A 71 -6.05 24.83 6.42
C LYS A 71 -4.58 25.03 6.03
N LYS A 72 -3.65 24.61 6.87
CA LYS A 72 -2.22 24.66 6.55
C LYS A 72 -1.87 23.67 5.44
N LEU A 73 -2.36 22.42 5.48
CA LEU A 73 -2.17 21.44 4.40
C LEU A 73 -2.68 21.95 3.05
N GLU A 74 -3.84 22.60 3.02
CA GLU A 74 -4.42 23.17 1.79
C GLU A 74 -3.51 24.23 1.16
N SER A 75 -2.76 24.97 1.98
CA SER A 75 -1.83 26.01 1.51
C SER A 75 -0.47 25.48 1.07
N LEU A 76 -0.12 24.24 1.44
CA LEU A 76 1.19 23.67 1.16
C LEU A 76 1.28 23.14 -0.28
N PRO A 77 2.49 23.12 -0.88
CA PRO A 77 2.71 22.55 -2.21
C PRO A 77 2.21 21.10 -2.34
N PRO A 78 1.75 20.69 -3.54
CA PRO A 78 1.49 19.27 -3.81
C PRO A 78 2.79 18.45 -3.71
N LEU A 79 2.71 17.20 -3.23
CA LEU A 79 3.87 16.30 -3.19
C LEU A 79 4.15 15.68 -4.57
N VAL A 80 3.10 15.43 -5.35
CA VAL A 80 3.20 14.88 -6.71
C VAL A 80 2.45 15.74 -7.72
N THR A 81 2.85 15.65 -8.97
CA THR A 81 2.24 16.41 -10.07
C THR A 81 1.19 15.57 -10.83
N ALA A 82 0.24 16.24 -11.47
CA ALA A 82 -0.74 15.56 -12.33
C ALA A 82 -0.07 14.80 -13.49
N ALA A 83 1.06 15.30 -14.01
CA ALA A 83 1.81 14.66 -15.09
C ALA A 83 2.37 13.30 -14.66
N GLU A 84 2.94 13.21 -13.46
CA GLU A 84 3.47 11.96 -12.89
C GLU A 84 2.35 10.96 -12.62
N VAL A 85 1.21 11.43 -12.10
CA VAL A 85 0.02 10.59 -11.90
C VAL A 85 -0.50 10.04 -13.23
N SER A 86 -0.55 10.86 -14.28
CA SER A 86 -0.96 10.44 -15.62
C SER A 86 0.01 9.41 -16.22
N LYS A 87 1.33 9.61 -16.04
CA LYS A 87 2.38 8.67 -16.46
C LYS A 87 2.24 7.32 -15.75
N LEU A 88 1.96 7.33 -14.44
CA LEU A 88 1.70 6.10 -13.69
C LEU A 88 0.43 5.39 -14.20
N ARG A 89 -0.67 6.11 -14.43
CA ARG A 89 -1.91 5.53 -14.96
C ARG A 89 -1.68 4.87 -16.32
N ALA A 90 -0.90 5.50 -17.21
CA ALA A 90 -0.49 4.90 -18.48
C ALA A 90 0.37 3.62 -18.30
N SER A 91 1.27 3.63 -17.33
CA SER A 91 2.09 2.45 -17.00
C SER A 91 1.24 1.30 -16.46
N LEU A 92 0.27 1.59 -15.58
CA LEU A 92 -0.67 0.61 -15.03
C LEU A 92 -1.66 0.09 -16.06
N LYS A 93 -1.96 0.85 -17.11
CA LYS A 93 -2.70 0.34 -18.27
C LYS A 93 -1.93 -0.78 -18.95
N GLU A 94 -0.63 -0.61 -19.19
CA GLU A 94 0.19 -1.69 -19.80
C GLU A 94 0.27 -2.91 -18.88
N VAL A 95 0.30 -2.72 -17.56
CA VAL A 95 0.18 -3.82 -16.59
C VAL A 95 -1.16 -4.54 -16.70
N ALA A 96 -2.28 -3.81 -16.75
CA ALA A 96 -3.61 -4.38 -16.88
C ALA A 96 -3.81 -5.13 -18.20
N LEU A 97 -3.02 -4.81 -19.23
CA LEU A 97 -2.99 -5.48 -20.53
C LEU A 97 -1.96 -6.61 -20.64
N GLY A 98 -1.24 -6.93 -19.55
CA GLY A 98 -0.27 -8.03 -19.51
C GLY A 98 1.06 -7.75 -20.18
N LYS A 99 1.37 -6.47 -20.43
CA LYS A 99 2.60 -6.01 -21.09
C LYS A 99 3.66 -5.48 -20.13
N ALA A 100 3.33 -5.38 -18.84
CA ALA A 100 4.23 -4.99 -17.78
C ALA A 100 3.80 -5.67 -16.48
N PHE A 101 4.68 -5.66 -15.48
CA PHE A 101 4.41 -6.18 -14.13
C PHE A 101 4.51 -5.08 -13.09
N LEU A 102 3.61 -5.06 -12.11
CA LEU A 102 3.61 -4.12 -11.01
C LEU A 102 4.36 -4.72 -9.80
N LEU A 103 5.45 -4.08 -9.39
CA LEU A 103 6.09 -4.30 -8.10
C LEU A 103 5.72 -3.16 -7.15
N GLN A 104 4.85 -3.44 -6.18
CA GLN A 104 4.54 -2.51 -5.10
C GLN A 104 5.11 -3.04 -3.78
N GLY A 105 5.91 -2.24 -3.07
CA GLY A 105 6.47 -2.69 -1.80
C GLY A 105 7.09 -1.63 -0.92
N GLY A 106 7.25 -1.96 0.35
CA GLY A 106 7.83 -1.09 1.38
C GLY A 106 7.23 -1.39 2.74
N ASP A 107 7.33 -0.44 3.67
CA ASP A 107 6.92 -0.68 5.06
C ASP A 107 5.42 -0.94 5.19
N CYS A 108 5.09 -1.70 6.24
CA CYS A 108 3.71 -1.84 6.68
C CYS A 108 3.17 -0.46 7.11
N ALA A 109 3.78 0.14 8.12
CA ALA A 109 3.62 1.54 8.51
C ALA A 109 4.99 2.21 8.45
N GLU A 110 5.09 3.38 7.85
CA GLU A 110 6.27 4.22 8.03
C GLU A 110 6.23 4.84 9.42
N LEU A 111 7.41 5.01 10.01
CA LEU A 111 7.62 5.86 11.17
C LEU A 111 8.34 7.13 10.73
N PHE A 112 8.16 8.23 11.48
CA PHE A 112 8.89 9.46 11.21
C PHE A 112 10.41 9.26 11.29
N ASP A 113 10.86 8.40 12.23
CA ASP A 113 12.27 8.02 12.40
C ASP A 113 12.84 7.25 11.21
N TYR A 114 12.01 6.76 10.29
CA TYR A 114 12.49 6.10 9.06
C TYR A 114 12.89 7.10 7.97
N CYS A 115 12.65 8.40 8.18
CA CYS A 115 13.04 9.46 7.24
C CYS A 115 14.54 9.80 7.38
N THR A 116 15.39 8.83 7.09
CA THR A 116 16.84 8.97 7.05
C THR A 116 17.40 8.52 5.71
N GLU A 117 18.54 9.10 5.30
CA GLU A 117 19.23 8.74 4.06
C GLU A 117 19.44 7.23 3.94
N GLU A 118 19.94 6.59 5.01
CA GLU A 118 20.23 5.16 5.04
C GLU A 118 18.98 4.31 4.79
N LYS A 119 17.90 4.56 5.55
CA LYS A 119 16.65 3.78 5.47
C LYS A 119 15.94 3.97 4.13
N ILE A 120 15.89 5.21 3.63
CA ILE A 120 15.28 5.51 2.33
C ILE A 120 16.09 4.84 1.21
N SER A 121 17.41 5.03 1.20
CA SER A 121 18.30 4.43 0.18
C SER A 121 18.22 2.91 0.18
N ALA A 122 18.21 2.28 1.36
CA ALA A 122 18.14 0.83 1.48
C ALA A 122 16.81 0.28 0.93
N LYS A 123 15.68 0.94 1.23
CA LYS A 123 14.36 0.58 0.69
C LYS A 123 14.30 0.70 -0.83
N VAL A 124 14.81 1.81 -1.37
CA VAL A 124 14.90 2.03 -2.83
C VAL A 124 15.76 0.94 -3.47
N LYS A 125 16.95 0.68 -2.92
CA LYS A 125 17.86 -0.38 -3.39
C LYS A 125 17.15 -1.72 -3.46
N LEU A 126 16.45 -2.14 -2.40
CA LEU A 126 15.73 -3.42 -2.38
C LEU A 126 14.67 -3.50 -3.49
N LEU A 127 13.87 -2.45 -3.69
CA LEU A 127 12.88 -2.40 -4.77
C LEU A 127 13.53 -2.47 -6.17
N LEU A 128 14.68 -1.83 -6.36
CA LEU A 128 15.43 -1.89 -7.61
C LEU A 128 16.00 -3.29 -7.86
N GLN A 129 16.59 -3.92 -6.85
CA GLN A 129 17.12 -5.29 -6.93
C GLN A 129 16.02 -6.31 -7.28
N MET A 130 14.90 -6.26 -6.57
CA MET A 130 13.74 -7.11 -6.87
C MET A 130 13.23 -6.87 -8.30
N SER A 131 13.11 -5.61 -8.70
CA SER A 131 12.66 -5.27 -10.04
C SER A 131 13.59 -5.79 -11.12
N MET A 132 14.90 -5.78 -10.89
CA MET A 132 15.89 -6.29 -11.83
C MET A 132 15.72 -7.81 -12.04
N VAL A 133 15.53 -8.56 -10.94
CA VAL A 133 15.24 -9.99 -10.98
C VAL A 133 13.95 -10.27 -11.77
N LEU A 134 12.89 -9.50 -11.52
CA LEU A 134 11.61 -9.64 -12.21
C LEU A 134 11.70 -9.32 -13.71
N ILE A 135 12.45 -8.27 -14.10
CA ILE A 135 12.68 -7.95 -15.52
C ILE A 135 13.42 -9.09 -16.21
N TRP A 136 14.48 -9.60 -15.59
CA TRP A 136 15.29 -10.69 -16.15
C TRP A 136 14.53 -12.01 -16.26
N GLY A 137 13.68 -12.33 -15.28
CA GLY A 137 12.86 -13.54 -15.29
C GLY A 137 11.64 -13.43 -16.20
N GLY A 138 10.97 -12.29 -16.15
CA GLY A 138 9.72 -12.00 -16.85
C GLY A 138 9.87 -11.60 -18.31
N ASN A 139 11.04 -11.07 -18.71
CA ASN A 139 11.26 -10.40 -19.98
C ASN A 139 10.18 -9.36 -20.31
N ILE A 140 9.67 -8.68 -19.28
CA ILE A 140 8.65 -7.63 -19.37
C ILE A 140 9.05 -6.42 -18.49
N PRO A 141 8.66 -5.20 -18.85
CA PRO A 141 8.85 -4.02 -18.03
C PRO A 141 8.23 -4.16 -16.63
N VAL A 142 8.88 -3.56 -15.63
CA VAL A 142 8.36 -3.50 -14.25
C VAL A 142 8.03 -2.06 -13.86
N VAL A 143 6.80 -1.84 -13.40
CA VAL A 143 6.31 -0.60 -12.78
C VAL A 143 6.59 -0.68 -11.28
N ARG A 144 7.32 0.29 -10.73
CA ARG A 144 7.77 0.28 -9.32
C ARG A 144 6.98 1.29 -8.51
N ILE A 145 6.31 0.83 -7.46
CA ILE A 145 5.57 1.68 -6.53
C ILE A 145 6.05 1.41 -5.10
N GLY A 146 6.71 2.38 -4.48
CA GLY A 146 7.09 2.34 -3.08
C GLY A 146 5.89 2.58 -2.17
N ARG A 147 5.77 1.78 -1.09
CA ARG A 147 4.99 2.15 0.10
C ARG A 147 5.87 3.08 0.95
N MET A 148 5.93 4.33 0.53
CA MET A 148 6.80 5.33 1.13
C MET A 148 6.31 6.76 0.93
N ALA A 149 6.82 7.67 1.75
CA ALA A 149 6.48 9.09 1.75
C ALA A 149 5.00 9.37 2.01
N GLY A 150 4.35 8.60 2.88
CA GLY A 150 2.96 8.87 3.27
C GLY A 150 2.25 7.73 3.99
N GLN A 151 2.88 6.57 4.16
CA GLN A 151 2.27 5.36 4.73
C GLN A 151 2.25 5.39 6.28
N TYR A 152 1.89 6.54 6.85
CA TYR A 152 1.90 6.81 8.29
C TYR A 152 0.60 6.48 9.01
N ALA A 153 -0.49 6.17 8.31
CA ALA A 153 -1.79 5.86 8.91
C ALA A 153 -2.09 4.36 8.85
N LYS A 154 -2.69 3.81 9.91
CA LYS A 154 -3.07 2.40 10.01
C LYS A 154 -4.47 2.18 10.56
N PRO A 155 -5.29 1.33 9.90
CA PRO A 155 -6.57 0.93 10.46
C PRO A 155 -6.34 -0.11 11.57
N ARG A 156 -7.20 -0.12 12.58
CA ARG A 156 -7.15 -1.07 13.69
C ARG A 156 -8.48 -1.81 13.82
N SER A 157 -8.40 -3.07 14.27
CA SER A 157 -9.61 -3.86 14.57
C SER A 157 -10.36 -3.33 15.80
N SER A 158 -9.64 -2.73 16.75
CA SER A 158 -10.18 -1.99 17.89
C SER A 158 -9.54 -0.60 17.93
N LEU A 159 -10.31 0.43 18.29
CA LEU A 159 -9.79 1.80 18.43
C LEU A 159 -9.04 2.00 19.75
N THR A 160 -9.24 1.12 20.72
CA THR A 160 -8.54 1.07 22.01
C THR A 160 -7.83 -0.27 22.19
N GLU A 161 -6.78 -0.28 23.01
CA GLU A 161 -6.07 -1.48 23.44
C GLU A 161 -5.78 -1.41 24.95
N ILE A 162 -5.60 -2.58 25.58
CA ILE A 162 -5.22 -2.66 26.99
C ILE A 162 -3.70 -2.83 27.07
N VAL A 163 -3.02 -1.88 27.71
CA VAL A 163 -1.58 -1.94 27.98
C VAL A 163 -1.40 -1.78 29.48
N ASP A 164 -0.70 -2.72 30.12
CA ASP A 164 -0.47 -2.75 31.57
C ASP A 164 -1.75 -2.62 32.43
N GLY A 165 -2.88 -3.10 31.90
CA GLY A 165 -4.19 -3.06 32.57
C GLY A 165 -5.01 -1.79 32.34
N GLU A 166 -4.48 -0.79 31.63
CA GLU A 166 -5.18 0.45 31.29
C GLU A 166 -5.70 0.43 29.84
N GLU A 167 -6.95 0.88 29.63
CA GLU A 167 -7.52 1.06 28.29
C GLU A 167 -7.08 2.39 27.70
N ILE A 168 -6.30 2.33 26.62
CA ILE A 168 -5.75 3.49 25.92
C ILE A 168 -6.10 3.45 24.43
N PRO A 169 -6.05 4.57 23.70
CA PRO A 169 -6.15 4.54 22.25
C PRO A 169 -5.11 3.58 21.66
N SER A 170 -5.51 2.81 20.64
CA SER A 170 -4.57 1.99 19.89
C SER A 170 -3.56 2.85 19.13
N PHE A 171 -2.33 2.35 18.93
CA PHE A 171 -1.44 2.92 17.91
C PHE A 171 -2.10 2.88 16.52
N ARG A 172 -2.24 4.02 15.86
CA ARG A 172 -2.86 4.12 14.53
C ARG A 172 -1.90 4.69 13.48
N GLY A 173 -0.61 4.65 13.78
CA GLY A 173 0.45 5.18 12.96
C GLY A 173 0.78 6.64 13.29
N ASP A 174 2.02 7.01 13.00
CA ASP A 174 2.67 8.24 13.48
C ASP A 174 1.96 9.54 13.09
N ILE A 175 1.14 9.54 12.02
CA ILE A 175 0.32 10.70 11.64
C ILE A 175 -0.85 10.97 12.61
N ILE A 176 -1.26 9.96 13.39
CA ILE A 176 -2.35 10.08 14.37
C ILE A 176 -1.75 10.19 15.78
N ASN A 177 -0.94 9.22 16.20
CA ASN A 177 -0.40 9.14 17.55
C ASN A 177 0.93 8.37 17.58
N GLY A 178 1.69 8.48 18.66
CA GLY A 178 2.98 7.80 18.83
C GLY A 178 2.87 6.38 19.39
N PHE A 179 3.94 5.59 19.26
CA PHE A 179 3.96 4.21 19.75
C PHE A 179 4.06 4.10 21.29
N GLU A 180 4.68 5.08 21.94
CA GLU A 180 4.82 5.10 23.40
C GLU A 180 3.48 5.35 24.10
N PHE A 181 3.33 4.80 25.31
CA PHE A 181 2.09 4.90 26.11
C PHE A 181 1.65 6.37 26.30
N SER A 182 2.61 7.26 26.60
CA SER A 182 2.39 8.70 26.79
C SER A 182 1.96 9.45 25.52
N GLU A 183 2.21 8.88 24.34
CA GLU A 183 1.97 9.52 23.05
C GLU A 183 0.70 9.02 22.35
N ARG A 184 -0.14 8.23 23.04
CA ARG A 184 -1.33 7.58 22.46
C ARG A 184 -2.49 8.52 22.15
N THR A 185 -2.52 9.73 22.71
CA THR A 185 -3.57 10.71 22.39
C THR A 185 -3.39 11.22 20.96
N PRO A 186 -4.43 11.19 20.10
CA PRO A 186 -4.35 11.76 18.76
C PRO A 186 -3.95 13.24 18.77
N ASP A 187 -2.93 13.58 17.98
CA ASP A 187 -2.36 14.93 17.92
C ASP A 187 -2.47 15.50 16.49
N PRO A 188 -3.28 16.55 16.27
CA PRO A 188 -3.49 17.11 14.94
C PRO A 188 -2.24 17.81 14.37
N THR A 189 -1.26 18.17 15.20
CA THR A 189 -0.02 18.79 14.71
C THR A 189 0.81 17.82 13.87
N ARG A 190 0.66 16.50 14.11
CA ARG A 190 1.32 15.42 13.34
C ARG A 190 0.92 15.38 11.87
N LEU A 191 -0.24 15.93 11.50
CA LEU A 191 -0.69 16.03 10.11
C LEU A 191 0.27 16.87 9.26
N VAL A 192 0.69 18.02 9.79
CA VAL A 192 1.49 19.01 9.06
C VAL A 192 2.95 18.89 9.45
N SER A 193 3.24 19.16 10.73
CA SER A 193 4.60 19.32 11.25
C SER A 193 5.43 18.06 11.08
N SER A 194 4.77 16.91 10.99
CA SER A 194 5.42 15.62 10.84
C SER A 194 5.08 14.98 9.50
N ALA A 195 3.86 14.47 9.28
CA ALA A 195 3.55 13.64 8.12
C ALA A 195 3.83 14.32 6.78
N TYR A 196 3.30 15.53 6.53
CA TYR A 196 3.56 16.24 5.28
C TYR A 196 5.06 16.51 5.06
N TYR A 197 5.77 17.02 6.08
CA TYR A 197 7.18 17.38 5.92
C TYR A 197 8.10 16.15 5.78
N HIS A 198 7.81 15.04 6.46
CA HIS A 198 8.54 13.79 6.30
C HIS A 198 8.27 13.16 4.93
N SER A 199 7.02 13.20 4.45
CA SER A 199 6.66 12.83 3.08
C SER A 199 7.43 13.66 2.04
N ALA A 200 7.42 14.98 2.17
CA ALA A 200 8.13 15.89 1.27
C ALA A 200 9.64 15.64 1.27
N THR A 201 10.23 15.45 2.44
CA THR A 201 11.67 15.19 2.61
C THR A 201 12.07 13.86 1.97
N THR A 202 11.31 12.80 2.27
CA THR A 202 11.52 11.47 1.70
C THR A 202 11.42 11.50 0.17
N LEU A 203 10.39 12.16 -0.36
CA LEU A 203 10.17 12.24 -1.80
C LEU A 203 11.23 13.10 -2.51
N ASN A 204 11.67 14.21 -1.89
CA ASN A 204 12.74 15.03 -2.43
C ASN A 204 14.07 14.27 -2.49
N PHE A 205 14.43 13.58 -1.40
CA PHE A 205 15.62 12.74 -1.35
C PHE A 205 15.56 11.62 -2.41
N LEU A 206 14.42 10.92 -2.50
CA LEU A 206 14.19 9.90 -3.53
C LEU A 206 14.41 10.43 -4.95
N ARG A 207 13.81 11.58 -5.28
CA ARG A 207 13.96 12.21 -6.61
C ARG A 207 15.41 12.57 -6.89
N GLY A 208 16.10 13.18 -5.91
CA GLY A 208 17.51 13.52 -6.01
C GLY A 208 18.38 12.29 -6.26
N GLN A 209 18.16 11.23 -5.49
CA GLN A 209 18.88 9.96 -5.62
C GLN A 209 18.68 9.28 -6.98
N LEU A 210 17.44 9.22 -7.48
CA LEU A 210 17.18 8.66 -8.81
C LEU A 210 17.80 9.48 -9.95
N SER A 211 17.90 10.80 -9.76
CA SER A 211 18.54 11.70 -10.74
C SER A 211 20.08 11.67 -10.71
N SER A 212 20.67 11.18 -9.62
CA SER A 212 22.13 11.12 -9.43
C SER A 212 22.77 9.82 -9.93
N GLY A 213 22.04 8.99 -10.69
CA GLY A 213 22.55 7.71 -11.20
C GLY A 213 22.46 6.54 -10.22
N PHE A 214 21.79 6.68 -9.07
CA PHE A 214 21.62 5.57 -8.11
C PHE A 214 20.92 4.34 -8.71
N ALA A 215 20.05 4.58 -9.68
CA ALA A 215 19.31 3.55 -10.41
C ALA A 215 19.95 3.17 -11.76
N ASP A 216 21.18 3.63 -12.02
CA ASP A 216 21.88 3.39 -13.27
C ASP A 216 22.31 1.92 -13.39
N LEU A 217 21.84 1.25 -14.45
CA LEU A 217 22.14 -0.16 -14.70
C LEU A 217 23.60 -0.38 -15.11
N HIS A 218 24.33 0.64 -15.56
CA HIS A 218 25.78 0.53 -15.81
C HIS A 218 26.57 0.22 -14.53
N HIS A 219 26.04 0.66 -13.39
CA HIS A 219 26.64 0.49 -12.06
C HIS A 219 25.93 -0.58 -11.24
N ALA A 220 25.17 -1.48 -11.88
CA ALA A 220 24.40 -2.54 -11.20
C ALA A 220 25.27 -3.44 -10.28
N PHE A 221 26.59 -3.53 -10.51
CA PHE A 221 27.53 -4.24 -9.64
C PHE A 221 27.73 -3.61 -8.27
N GLU A 222 27.49 -2.31 -8.11
CA GLU A 222 27.56 -1.63 -6.81
C GLU A 222 26.42 -2.08 -5.88
N TRP A 223 25.38 -2.71 -6.45
CA TRP A 223 24.32 -3.36 -5.68
C TRP A 223 24.75 -4.74 -5.16
N THR A 224 25.98 -4.81 -4.64
CA THR A 224 26.54 -6.02 -4.03
C THR A 224 25.65 -6.52 -2.89
N LEU A 225 25.46 -7.84 -2.87
CA LEU A 225 24.76 -8.57 -1.80
C LEU A 225 25.71 -8.93 -0.66
N SER A 226 26.54 -7.99 -0.20
CA SER A 226 27.50 -8.24 0.90
C SER A 226 26.82 -8.75 2.19
N HIS A 227 25.53 -8.47 2.36
CA HIS A 227 24.68 -8.87 3.47
C HIS A 227 23.93 -10.19 3.26
N VAL A 228 23.90 -10.76 2.04
CA VAL A 228 23.28 -12.07 1.80
C VAL A 228 24.30 -13.16 2.14
N GLN A 229 24.04 -13.83 3.27
CA GLN A 229 24.89 -14.90 3.81
C GLN A 229 24.64 -16.25 3.12
N ASP A 230 23.46 -16.46 2.54
CA ASP A 230 23.13 -17.69 1.82
C ASP A 230 23.88 -17.77 0.48
N SER A 231 24.72 -18.79 0.33
CA SER A 231 25.56 -18.97 -0.85
C SER A 231 24.75 -19.21 -2.11
N GLU A 232 23.64 -19.97 -2.03
CA GLU A 232 22.85 -20.34 -3.22
C GLU A 232 22.09 -19.13 -3.79
N THR A 233 21.40 -18.37 -2.95
CA THR A 233 20.69 -17.14 -3.35
C THR A 233 21.67 -16.10 -3.89
N LYS A 234 22.85 -15.99 -3.26
CA LYS A 234 23.91 -15.10 -3.73
C LYS A 234 24.44 -15.51 -5.11
N GLU A 235 24.67 -16.80 -5.34
CA GLU A 235 25.11 -17.33 -6.64
C GLU A 235 24.06 -17.08 -7.73
N LYS A 236 22.77 -17.37 -7.46
CA LYS A 236 21.67 -17.11 -8.41
C LYS A 236 21.57 -15.63 -8.76
N TYR A 237 21.61 -14.74 -7.77
CA TYR A 237 21.57 -13.31 -8.02
C TYR A 237 22.80 -12.83 -8.79
N GLN A 238 24.00 -13.31 -8.43
CA GLN A 238 25.22 -12.95 -9.15
C GLN A 238 25.16 -13.40 -10.62
N ALA A 239 24.57 -14.56 -10.91
CA ALA A 239 24.34 -15.01 -12.28
C ALA A 239 23.41 -14.06 -13.06
N ILE A 240 22.35 -13.55 -12.41
CA ILE A 240 21.45 -12.54 -13.00
C ILE A 240 22.22 -11.25 -13.29
N VAL A 241 22.97 -10.73 -12.32
CA VAL A 241 23.77 -9.51 -12.48
C VAL A 241 24.75 -9.65 -13.63
N ASN A 242 25.52 -10.75 -13.68
CA ASN A 242 26.47 -11.01 -14.75
C ASN A 242 25.80 -11.04 -16.12
N SER A 243 24.65 -11.72 -16.23
CA SER A 243 23.86 -11.80 -17.47
C SER A 243 23.39 -10.43 -17.95
N ILE A 244 22.97 -9.55 -17.03
CA ILE A 244 22.53 -8.20 -17.36
C ILE A 244 23.72 -7.34 -17.81
N THR A 245 24.83 -7.41 -17.10
CA THR A 245 26.05 -6.70 -17.48
C THR A 245 26.53 -7.10 -18.87
N ASP A 246 26.59 -8.40 -19.16
CA ASP A 246 27.05 -8.86 -20.47
C ASP A 246 26.11 -8.36 -21.59
N THR A 247 24.80 -8.27 -21.31
CA THR A 247 23.81 -7.68 -22.22
C THR A 247 24.06 -6.19 -22.45
N ILE A 248 24.28 -5.42 -21.38
CA ILE A 248 24.60 -3.98 -21.47
C ILE A 248 25.90 -3.76 -22.24
N ARG A 249 26.94 -4.56 -21.95
CA ARG A 249 28.23 -4.51 -22.67
C ARG A 249 28.04 -4.81 -24.15
N PHE A 250 27.18 -5.78 -24.50
CA PHE A 250 26.84 -6.07 -25.89
C PHE A 250 26.14 -4.88 -26.55
N MET A 251 25.12 -4.28 -25.91
CA MET A 251 24.45 -3.08 -26.40
C MET A 251 25.42 -1.91 -26.65
N GLN A 252 26.38 -1.71 -25.74
CA GLN A 252 27.47 -0.75 -25.91
C GLN A 252 28.34 -1.06 -27.12
N THR A 253 28.74 -2.33 -27.26
CA THR A 253 29.62 -2.79 -28.35
C THR A 253 28.98 -2.56 -29.73
N ILE A 254 27.66 -2.75 -29.86
CA ILE A 254 26.95 -2.53 -31.13
C ILE A 254 26.44 -1.08 -31.31
N GLY A 255 26.74 -0.17 -30.38
CA GLY A 255 26.28 1.23 -30.44
C GLY A 255 24.77 1.41 -30.20
N ALA A 256 24.10 0.42 -29.61
CA ALA A 256 22.68 0.50 -29.21
C ALA A 256 22.48 1.19 -27.84
N ASP A 257 23.56 1.42 -27.09
CA ASP A 257 23.56 2.16 -25.83
C ASP A 257 23.68 3.68 -26.05
N THR A 258 22.68 4.29 -26.68
CA THR A 258 22.64 5.74 -26.97
C THR A 258 21.48 6.46 -26.28
N SER A 259 20.76 5.76 -25.40
CA SER A 259 19.52 6.23 -24.79
C SER A 259 19.67 6.49 -23.29
N SER A 260 19.11 7.60 -22.81
CA SER A 260 19.06 7.94 -21.38
C SER A 260 18.22 6.97 -20.53
N SER A 261 17.55 6.00 -21.15
CA SER A 261 16.67 5.03 -20.47
C SER A 261 17.39 4.00 -19.60
N LEU A 262 18.71 3.84 -19.73
CA LEU A 262 19.50 2.97 -18.84
C LEU A 262 20.04 3.70 -17.61
N GLY A 263 20.05 5.04 -17.61
CA GLY A 263 20.64 5.86 -16.54
C GLY A 263 19.70 6.23 -15.40
N THR A 264 18.40 5.96 -15.51
CA THR A 264 17.42 6.23 -14.45
C THR A 264 16.18 5.35 -14.58
N VAL A 265 15.36 5.30 -13.52
CA VAL A 265 14.08 4.58 -13.51
C VAL A 265 12.99 5.42 -12.86
N ASP A 266 11.75 5.16 -13.24
CA ASP A 266 10.60 5.69 -12.52
C ASP A 266 10.33 4.87 -11.26
N LEU A 267 10.22 5.55 -10.12
CA LEU A 267 9.70 5.00 -8.86
C LEU A 267 8.61 5.93 -8.32
N TYR A 268 7.42 5.37 -8.14
CA TYR A 268 6.25 6.10 -7.65
C TYR A 268 6.03 5.86 -6.16
N THR A 269 5.29 6.74 -5.50
CA THR A 269 4.93 6.63 -4.08
C THR A 269 3.47 6.22 -3.90
N SER A 270 3.19 5.54 -2.78
CA SER A 270 1.86 5.11 -2.43
C SER A 270 1.63 4.92 -0.93
N HIS A 271 0.37 5.09 -0.53
CA HIS A 271 -0.11 4.80 0.81
C HIS A 271 -1.62 4.50 0.82
N GLU A 272 -2.11 3.97 1.93
CA GLU A 272 -3.55 3.82 2.18
C GLU A 272 -4.16 5.19 2.39
N GLY A 273 -5.16 5.57 1.58
CA GLY A 273 -5.88 6.83 1.74
C GLY A 273 -6.85 6.76 2.92
N LEU A 274 -6.34 6.50 4.12
CA LEU A 274 -7.12 6.20 5.32
C LEU A 274 -7.67 7.46 5.99
N LEU A 275 -6.81 8.48 6.15
CA LEU A 275 -7.13 9.71 6.87
C LEU A 275 -7.61 10.78 5.87
N LEU A 276 -8.91 10.77 5.59
CA LEU A 276 -9.49 11.56 4.48
C LEU A 276 -9.35 13.06 4.67
N GLU A 277 -9.21 13.54 5.90
CA GLU A 277 -8.91 14.95 6.19
C GLU A 277 -7.54 15.35 5.64
N TYR A 278 -6.53 14.47 5.79
CA TYR A 278 -5.19 14.67 5.22
C TYR A 278 -5.24 14.61 3.69
N GLU A 279 -5.95 13.62 3.14
CA GLU A 279 -6.09 13.44 1.70
C GLU A 279 -6.83 14.62 1.03
N GLN A 280 -7.92 15.08 1.64
CA GLN A 280 -8.65 16.28 1.22
C GLN A 280 -7.73 17.51 1.25
N GLY A 281 -6.99 17.71 2.34
CA GLY A 281 -6.06 18.82 2.49
C GLY A 281 -4.96 18.84 1.42
N LEU A 282 -4.65 17.70 0.80
CA LEU A 282 -3.69 17.54 -0.30
C LEU A 282 -4.34 17.24 -1.65
N THR A 283 -5.65 17.45 -1.79
CA THR A 283 -6.33 17.36 -3.08
C THR A 283 -6.25 18.69 -3.82
N ARG A 284 -5.93 18.66 -5.12
CA ARG A 284 -5.74 19.87 -5.94
C ARG A 284 -6.53 19.77 -7.23
N LEU A 285 -7.13 20.90 -7.62
CA LEU A 285 -7.73 21.07 -8.94
C LEU A 285 -6.63 21.48 -9.91
N LEU A 286 -6.19 20.57 -10.77
CA LEU A 286 -5.05 20.75 -11.67
C LEU A 286 -5.46 20.57 -13.12
N ARG A 287 -4.74 21.22 -14.03
CA ARG A 287 -4.94 21.02 -15.48
C ARG A 287 -4.59 19.59 -15.88
N ASP A 288 -5.43 18.97 -16.68
CA ASP A 288 -5.17 17.63 -17.22
C ASP A 288 -3.95 17.65 -18.16
N PRO A 289 -2.88 16.87 -17.86
CA PRO A 289 -1.72 16.76 -18.75
C PRO A 289 -2.06 16.22 -20.15
N ALA A 290 -3.19 15.53 -20.31
CA ALA A 290 -3.65 15.01 -21.60
C ALA A 290 -4.19 16.08 -22.56
N GLY A 291 -4.05 17.37 -22.25
CA GLY A 291 -4.40 18.47 -23.15
C GLY A 291 -5.85 18.95 -23.06
N GLY A 292 -6.60 18.51 -22.05
CA GLY A 292 -7.96 18.99 -21.77
C GLY A 292 -8.00 20.46 -21.35
N THR A 293 -9.12 21.13 -21.62
CA THR A 293 -9.40 22.50 -21.16
C THR A 293 -9.91 22.55 -19.71
N LEU A 294 -10.46 21.44 -19.21
CA LEU A 294 -11.02 21.34 -17.87
C LEU A 294 -9.97 20.87 -16.86
N ALA A 295 -9.91 21.54 -15.72
CA ALA A 295 -9.14 21.07 -14.57
C ALA A 295 -9.86 19.89 -13.90
N LYS A 296 -9.08 19.00 -13.30
CA LYS A 296 -9.55 17.78 -12.63
C LYS A 296 -8.92 17.66 -11.25
N TRP A 297 -9.54 16.86 -10.39
CA TRP A 297 -9.08 16.69 -9.03
C TRP A 297 -8.06 15.56 -8.91
N TYR A 298 -6.91 15.86 -8.32
CA TYR A 298 -5.86 14.91 -8.05
C TYR A 298 -5.58 14.88 -6.55
N ALA A 299 -5.51 13.69 -5.96
CA ALA A 299 -4.91 13.51 -4.65
C ALA A 299 -3.40 13.67 -4.83
N THR A 300 -2.85 14.79 -4.37
CA THR A 300 -1.42 15.11 -4.58
C THR A 300 -0.54 14.71 -3.40
N SER A 301 -1.08 13.91 -2.47
CA SER A 301 -0.34 13.29 -1.37
C SER A 301 0.59 12.16 -1.87
N ALA A 302 0.19 11.41 -2.90
CA ALA A 302 0.99 10.37 -3.54
C ALA A 302 0.52 10.08 -4.96
N HIS A 303 1.33 9.33 -5.71
CA HIS A 303 1.01 8.96 -7.09
C HIS A 303 -0.15 7.96 -7.16
N PHE A 304 -0.15 6.99 -6.26
CA PHE A 304 -1.14 5.91 -6.16
C PHE A 304 -1.61 5.77 -4.72
N ILE A 305 -2.91 5.76 -4.48
CA ILE A 305 -3.47 5.53 -3.14
C ILE A 305 -4.47 4.38 -3.18
N TRP A 306 -4.66 3.68 -2.06
CA TRP A 306 -5.63 2.56 -2.01
C TRP A 306 -6.65 2.68 -0.89
N ILE A 307 -7.80 2.02 -1.12
CA ILE A 307 -8.85 1.78 -0.13
C ILE A 307 -8.54 0.46 0.60
N GLY A 308 -8.54 0.52 1.93
CA GLY A 308 -8.31 -0.62 2.81
C GLY A 308 -9.49 -1.59 2.84
N ASP A 309 -9.24 -2.81 3.30
CA ASP A 309 -10.27 -3.87 3.37
C ASP A 309 -11.35 -3.55 4.42
N ARG A 310 -11.05 -2.66 5.38
CA ARG A 310 -11.97 -2.19 6.43
C ARG A 310 -12.74 -0.92 6.05
N THR A 311 -12.40 -0.30 4.93
CA THR A 311 -12.88 1.03 4.52
C THR A 311 -13.45 1.06 3.11
N ARG A 312 -13.82 -0.10 2.54
CA ARG A 312 -14.31 -0.22 1.15
C ARG A 312 -15.81 -0.48 1.02
N GLN A 313 -16.59 -0.16 2.05
CA GLN A 313 -18.05 -0.29 2.01
C GLN A 313 -18.63 0.66 0.96
N LEU A 314 -19.59 0.18 0.15
CA LEU A 314 -20.05 0.89 -1.06
C LEU A 314 -20.54 2.33 -0.81
N ASP A 315 -21.11 2.60 0.35
CA ASP A 315 -21.73 3.86 0.73
C ASP A 315 -20.87 4.73 1.66
N CYS A 316 -19.63 4.32 1.95
CA CYS A 316 -18.78 5.00 2.92
C CYS A 316 -17.99 6.19 2.34
N ALA A 317 -17.44 6.98 3.26
CA ALA A 317 -16.62 8.15 2.98
C ALA A 317 -15.43 7.87 2.04
N HIS A 318 -14.71 6.76 2.24
CA HIS A 318 -13.54 6.43 1.42
C HIS A 318 -13.93 6.17 -0.04
N VAL A 319 -15.00 5.42 -0.28
CA VAL A 319 -15.47 5.16 -1.66
C VAL A 319 -15.92 6.45 -2.32
N GLU A 320 -16.63 7.33 -1.59
CA GLU A 320 -17.02 8.66 -2.09
C GLU A 320 -15.81 9.52 -2.43
N TYR A 321 -14.80 9.59 -1.57
CA TYR A 321 -13.59 10.37 -1.88
C TYR A 321 -12.86 9.81 -3.12
N PHE A 322 -12.68 8.49 -3.19
CA PHE A 322 -11.94 7.83 -4.27
C PHE A 322 -12.65 7.89 -5.63
N ARG A 323 -13.98 8.05 -5.70
CA ARG A 323 -14.71 8.09 -6.98
C ARG A 323 -14.40 9.32 -7.84
N GLY A 324 -13.94 10.41 -7.23
CA GLY A 324 -13.77 11.70 -7.94
C GLY A 324 -12.34 12.17 -8.11
N ILE A 325 -11.35 11.45 -7.60
CA ILE A 325 -9.93 11.72 -7.87
C ILE A 325 -9.49 11.06 -9.18
N GLU A 326 -8.54 11.66 -9.89
CA GLU A 326 -8.00 11.13 -11.15
C GLU A 326 -6.91 10.07 -10.97
N ASN A 327 -6.25 10.02 -9.81
CA ASN A 327 -5.17 9.07 -9.52
C ASN A 327 -5.55 7.63 -9.85
N PRO A 328 -4.60 6.78 -10.31
CA PRO A 328 -4.81 5.35 -10.24
C PRO A 328 -4.96 4.92 -8.79
N ILE A 329 -5.91 4.03 -8.51
CA ILE A 329 -6.29 3.63 -7.16
C ILE A 329 -6.16 2.13 -6.95
N GLY A 330 -5.85 1.75 -5.71
CA GLY A 330 -5.92 0.37 -5.25
C GLY A 330 -7.20 0.08 -4.47
N ILE A 331 -7.68 -1.16 -4.51
CA ILE A 331 -8.76 -1.64 -3.64
C ILE A 331 -8.33 -2.97 -3.05
N LYS A 332 -8.30 -3.08 -1.72
CA LYS A 332 -8.01 -4.35 -1.05
C LYS A 332 -9.20 -5.30 -1.19
N VAL A 333 -8.97 -6.50 -1.70
CA VAL A 333 -9.98 -7.54 -1.91
C VAL A 333 -9.66 -8.69 -0.95
N GLY A 334 -10.26 -8.65 0.24
CA GLY A 334 -10.17 -9.70 1.24
C GLY A 334 -11.24 -10.79 1.06
N PRO A 335 -11.27 -11.79 1.95
CA PRO A 335 -12.20 -12.91 1.87
C PRO A 335 -13.66 -12.56 2.18
N THR A 336 -13.95 -11.32 2.59
CA THR A 336 -15.29 -10.90 3.04
C THR A 336 -16.11 -10.20 1.95
N ILE A 337 -15.49 -9.76 0.85
CA ILE A 337 -16.25 -9.16 -0.27
C ILE A 337 -16.89 -10.26 -1.09
N VAL A 338 -18.08 -10.00 -1.61
CA VAL A 338 -18.75 -10.87 -2.59
C VAL A 338 -18.62 -10.30 -3.99
N GLY A 339 -18.63 -11.16 -5.02
CA GLY A 339 -18.41 -10.76 -6.41
C GLY A 339 -19.34 -9.65 -6.91
N GLU A 340 -20.62 -9.69 -6.55
CA GLU A 340 -21.59 -8.65 -6.93
C GLU A 340 -21.28 -7.29 -6.30
N GLU A 341 -20.83 -7.28 -5.05
CA GLU A 341 -20.42 -6.07 -4.34
C GLU A 341 -19.14 -5.49 -4.98
N LEU A 342 -18.18 -6.35 -5.34
CA LEU A 342 -16.98 -5.94 -6.05
C LEU A 342 -17.29 -5.28 -7.40
N ALA A 343 -18.21 -5.85 -8.18
CA ALA A 343 -18.64 -5.26 -9.45
C ALA A 343 -19.28 -3.88 -9.26
N LYS A 344 -20.18 -3.73 -8.28
CA LYS A 344 -20.79 -2.43 -7.93
C LYS A 344 -19.75 -1.41 -7.49
N LEU A 345 -18.77 -1.83 -6.69
CA LEU A 345 -17.69 -0.95 -6.26
C LEU A 345 -16.88 -0.43 -7.45
N LEU A 346 -16.57 -1.30 -8.41
CA LEU A 346 -15.88 -0.91 -9.65
C LEU A 346 -16.69 0.09 -10.48
N ASP A 347 -18.00 -0.11 -10.58
CA ASP A 347 -18.88 0.84 -11.28
C ASP A 347 -18.93 2.22 -10.61
N ILE A 348 -18.79 2.29 -9.28
CA ILE A 348 -18.74 3.57 -8.55
C ILE A 348 -17.42 4.31 -8.81
N VAL A 349 -16.28 3.63 -8.66
CA VAL A 349 -14.96 4.30 -8.68
C VAL A 349 -14.31 4.36 -10.06
N ASN A 350 -14.80 3.57 -11.03
CA ASN A 350 -14.34 3.57 -12.41
C ASN A 350 -15.52 3.47 -13.40
N PRO A 351 -16.51 4.37 -13.35
CA PRO A 351 -17.72 4.27 -14.16
C PRO A 351 -17.45 4.28 -15.67
N LYS A 352 -16.33 4.88 -16.09
CA LYS A 352 -15.88 4.94 -17.49
C LYS A 352 -15.06 3.71 -17.93
N LYS A 353 -14.83 2.75 -17.03
CA LYS A 353 -14.03 1.54 -17.27
C LYS A 353 -12.65 1.84 -17.84
N GLU A 354 -12.01 2.89 -17.32
CA GLU A 354 -10.68 3.30 -17.73
C GLU A 354 -9.66 2.21 -17.34
N ILE A 355 -8.94 1.69 -18.33
CA ILE A 355 -7.90 0.67 -18.10
C ILE A 355 -6.71 1.32 -17.40
N GLY A 356 -6.21 0.67 -16.33
CA GLY A 356 -5.12 1.20 -15.50
C GLY A 356 -5.59 2.16 -14.40
N LYS A 357 -6.90 2.44 -14.28
CA LYS A 357 -7.48 3.25 -13.20
C LYS A 357 -7.53 2.48 -11.88
N VAL A 358 -7.91 1.21 -11.91
CA VAL A 358 -8.12 0.39 -10.71
C VAL A 358 -7.17 -0.80 -10.67
N THR A 359 -6.54 -0.98 -9.51
CA THR A 359 -5.77 -2.16 -9.14
C THR A 359 -6.50 -2.90 -8.01
N LEU A 360 -6.88 -4.15 -8.24
CA LEU A 360 -7.41 -5.02 -7.19
C LEU A 360 -6.25 -5.71 -6.47
N ILE A 361 -6.14 -5.47 -5.16
CA ILE A 361 -5.08 -6.00 -4.30
C ILE A 361 -5.67 -7.14 -3.46
N THR A 362 -5.60 -8.36 -3.98
CA THR A 362 -6.15 -9.57 -3.36
C THR A 362 -5.34 -10.01 -2.15
N ARG A 363 -6.03 -10.52 -1.12
CA ARG A 363 -5.42 -10.98 0.13
C ARG A 363 -6.27 -12.02 0.86
N TYR A 364 -6.42 -13.20 0.26
CA TYR A 364 -7.33 -14.22 0.77
C TYR A 364 -6.69 -15.08 1.88
N GLY A 365 -5.37 -15.24 1.84
CA GLY A 365 -4.66 -16.29 2.55
C GLY A 365 -4.47 -17.53 1.67
N ALA A 366 -3.39 -18.27 1.93
CA ALA A 366 -3.03 -19.48 1.18
C ALA A 366 -4.12 -20.57 1.21
N ASP A 367 -4.88 -20.62 2.30
CA ASP A 367 -5.98 -21.56 2.55
C ASP A 367 -7.24 -21.25 1.73
N LYS A 368 -7.47 -19.97 1.38
CA LYS A 368 -8.74 -19.50 0.78
C LYS A 368 -8.63 -19.03 -0.66
N VAL A 369 -7.42 -18.76 -1.14
CA VAL A 369 -7.21 -18.20 -2.48
C VAL A 369 -7.80 -19.06 -3.58
N THR A 370 -7.67 -20.39 -3.50
CA THR A 370 -8.19 -21.33 -4.51
C THR A 370 -9.70 -21.37 -4.57
N GLU A 371 -10.37 -21.13 -3.45
CA GLU A 371 -11.83 -21.11 -3.35
C GLU A 371 -12.41 -19.77 -3.83
N LEU A 372 -11.83 -18.65 -3.36
CA LEU A 372 -12.46 -17.34 -3.49
C LEU A 372 -12.05 -16.57 -4.75
N LEU A 373 -10.77 -16.65 -5.16
CA LEU A 373 -10.28 -15.85 -6.29
C LEU A 373 -11.02 -16.13 -7.62
N PRO A 374 -11.35 -17.38 -7.99
CA PRO A 374 -12.06 -17.64 -9.26
C PRO A 374 -13.38 -16.86 -9.37
N GLY A 375 -14.19 -16.86 -8.31
CA GLY A 375 -15.47 -16.14 -8.29
C GLY A 375 -15.31 -14.63 -8.44
N HIS A 376 -14.26 -14.05 -7.86
CA HIS A 376 -13.95 -12.63 -8.03
C HIS A 376 -13.43 -12.30 -9.43
N ILE A 377 -12.62 -13.16 -10.05
CA ILE A 377 -12.19 -12.99 -11.45
C ILE A 377 -13.43 -12.98 -12.35
N ASP A 378 -14.32 -13.95 -12.21
CA ASP A 378 -15.55 -14.03 -12.99
C ASP A 378 -16.42 -12.78 -12.85
N ALA A 379 -16.56 -12.26 -11.63
CA ALA A 379 -17.33 -11.05 -11.36
C ALA A 379 -16.73 -9.82 -12.07
N VAL A 380 -15.40 -9.66 -12.02
CA VAL A 380 -14.70 -8.56 -12.70
C VAL A 380 -14.84 -8.69 -14.21
N VAL A 381 -14.64 -9.88 -14.77
CA VAL A 381 -14.80 -10.12 -16.22
C VAL A 381 -16.23 -9.81 -16.67
N LYS A 382 -17.25 -10.28 -15.95
CA LYS A 382 -18.67 -10.02 -16.25
C LYS A 382 -19.04 -8.54 -16.13
N SER A 383 -18.40 -7.80 -15.22
CA SER A 383 -18.59 -6.35 -15.09
C SER A 383 -18.03 -5.56 -16.28
N GLY A 384 -17.16 -6.16 -17.10
CA GLY A 384 -16.52 -5.54 -18.26
C GLY A 384 -15.40 -4.55 -17.89
N HIS A 385 -14.94 -4.55 -16.64
CA HIS A 385 -13.78 -3.78 -16.20
C HIS A 385 -12.48 -4.55 -16.48
N THR A 386 -11.44 -3.82 -16.92
CA THR A 386 -10.08 -4.35 -17.03
C THR A 386 -9.22 -3.72 -15.94
N VAL A 387 -8.85 -4.50 -14.94
CA VAL A 387 -8.14 -4.05 -13.73
C VAL A 387 -6.73 -4.64 -13.68
N VAL A 388 -5.83 -4.00 -12.91
CA VAL A 388 -4.57 -4.64 -12.52
C VAL A 388 -4.85 -5.61 -11.38
N CYS A 389 -4.55 -6.90 -11.55
CA CYS A 389 -4.62 -7.88 -10.46
C CYS A 389 -3.29 -7.92 -9.71
N ASN A 390 -3.33 -7.68 -8.40
CA ASN A 390 -2.17 -7.64 -7.53
C ASN A 390 -2.44 -8.46 -6.25
N THR A 391 -1.45 -9.13 -5.65
CA THR A 391 -1.64 -9.99 -4.47
C THR A 391 -0.75 -9.59 -3.28
N ARG A 392 -1.30 -9.70 -2.07
CA ARG A 392 -0.63 -9.56 -0.75
C ARG A 392 -1.05 -10.72 0.15
N SER A 393 -0.14 -11.26 0.96
CA SER A 393 -0.48 -12.31 1.93
C SER A 393 -0.95 -11.81 3.31
N SER A 394 -1.62 -12.68 4.08
CA SER A 394 -2.21 -12.39 5.40
C SER A 394 -1.51 -13.15 6.55
N PRO A 395 -1.40 -12.55 7.77
CA PRO A 395 -0.76 -13.18 8.93
C PRO A 395 -1.65 -14.19 9.69
N THR A 396 -1.02 -15.01 10.55
CA THR A 396 -1.66 -15.97 11.48
C THR A 396 -1.04 -15.89 12.88
N GLY A 397 -1.84 -15.83 13.97
CA GLY A 397 -1.36 -15.99 15.37
C GLY A 397 -0.63 -14.78 15.96
N VAL A 398 0.35 -15.00 16.88
CA VAL A 398 1.39 -13.99 17.23
C VAL A 398 1.81 -13.40 15.89
N LYS A 399 1.72 -12.08 15.70
CA LYS A 399 1.66 -11.48 14.36
C LYS A 399 2.96 -11.71 13.57
N THR A 400 3.14 -12.91 13.05
CA THR A 400 4.16 -13.31 12.11
C THR A 400 3.46 -13.84 10.84
N ARG A 401 4.24 -14.08 9.80
CA ARG A 401 3.82 -14.73 8.57
C ARG A 401 4.82 -15.83 8.27
N GLN A 402 4.32 -17.00 7.88
CA GLN A 402 5.16 -18.03 7.31
C GLN A 402 5.45 -17.68 5.85
N PHE A 403 6.72 -17.60 5.50
CA PHE A 403 7.15 -17.29 4.15
C PHE A 403 6.53 -18.26 3.14
N GLU A 404 6.46 -19.54 3.45
CA GLU A 404 5.90 -20.59 2.60
C GLU A 404 4.42 -20.34 2.28
N ASN A 405 3.64 -19.82 3.23
CA ASN A 405 2.24 -19.44 3.00
C ASN A 405 2.13 -18.23 2.06
N ILE A 406 3.03 -17.25 2.17
CA ILE A 406 3.10 -16.12 1.25
C ILE A 406 3.35 -16.63 -0.18
N MET A 407 4.33 -17.51 -0.33
CA MET A 407 4.72 -18.09 -1.61
C MET A 407 3.62 -18.99 -2.21
N MET A 408 2.92 -19.76 -1.36
CA MET A 408 1.79 -20.61 -1.75
C MET A 408 0.61 -19.77 -2.25
N GLU A 409 0.27 -18.67 -1.59
CA GLU A 409 -0.79 -17.77 -2.02
C GLU A 409 -0.47 -17.13 -3.37
N LEU A 410 0.77 -16.65 -3.56
CA LEU A 410 1.18 -16.02 -4.81
C LEU A 410 1.21 -17.03 -5.98
N SER A 411 1.80 -18.21 -5.77
CA SER A 411 1.85 -19.27 -6.80
C SER A 411 0.46 -19.79 -7.18
N SER A 412 -0.44 -19.94 -6.19
CA SER A 412 -1.83 -20.32 -6.42
C SER A 412 -2.58 -19.25 -7.19
N THR A 413 -2.41 -17.98 -6.82
CA THR A 413 -3.00 -16.84 -7.53
C THR A 413 -2.56 -16.83 -9.00
N HIS A 414 -1.26 -16.99 -9.25
CA HIS A 414 -0.73 -17.08 -10.62
C HIS A 414 -1.40 -18.19 -11.43
N ARG A 415 -1.46 -19.41 -10.88
CA ARG A 415 -2.10 -20.58 -11.53
C ARG A 415 -3.58 -20.38 -11.79
N ILE A 416 -4.31 -19.73 -10.87
CA ILE A 416 -5.74 -19.46 -11.02
C ILE A 416 -5.97 -18.46 -12.16
N HIS A 417 -5.17 -17.39 -12.24
CA HIS A 417 -5.23 -16.45 -13.35
C HIS A 417 -5.00 -17.16 -14.69
N GLN A 418 -3.94 -17.98 -14.78
CA GLN A 418 -3.66 -18.78 -15.98
C GLN A 418 -4.85 -19.65 -16.40
N LYS A 419 -5.45 -20.40 -15.46
CA LYS A 419 -6.63 -21.25 -15.72
C LYS A 419 -7.85 -20.45 -16.16
N SER A 420 -7.98 -19.22 -15.69
CA SER A 420 -9.11 -18.33 -15.99
C SER A 420 -8.89 -17.49 -17.25
N GLY A 421 -7.78 -17.69 -17.98
CA GLY A 421 -7.44 -16.91 -19.18
C GLY A 421 -7.11 -15.44 -18.87
N THR A 422 -6.76 -15.12 -17.63
CA THR A 422 -6.34 -13.79 -17.18
C THR A 422 -4.87 -13.83 -16.74
N HIS A 423 -4.30 -12.70 -16.29
CA HIS A 423 -2.95 -12.67 -15.75
C HIS A 423 -2.88 -11.97 -14.40
N LEU A 424 -1.94 -12.45 -13.58
CA LEU A 424 -1.48 -11.73 -12.40
C LEU A 424 -0.64 -10.53 -12.88
N GLY A 425 -1.10 -9.32 -12.61
CA GLY A 425 -0.46 -8.08 -13.05
C GLY A 425 0.64 -7.59 -12.11
N GLY A 426 0.69 -8.03 -10.86
CA GLY A 426 1.71 -7.57 -9.92
C GLY A 426 1.70 -8.21 -8.54
N VAL A 427 2.60 -7.74 -7.69
CA VAL A 427 2.67 -8.08 -6.26
C VAL A 427 2.71 -6.84 -5.36
N HIS A 428 2.14 -6.98 -4.16
CA HIS A 428 2.06 -5.94 -3.13
C HIS A 428 2.61 -6.52 -1.84
N LEU A 429 3.87 -6.22 -1.55
CA LEU A 429 4.61 -6.85 -0.46
C LEU A 429 4.96 -5.84 0.63
N GLU A 430 4.81 -6.25 1.88
CA GLU A 430 5.37 -5.50 3.00
C GLU A 430 6.78 -6.02 3.26
N LEU A 431 7.76 -5.15 3.09
CA LEU A 431 9.17 -5.52 3.09
C LEU A 431 10.03 -4.39 3.66
N THR A 432 11.20 -4.76 4.16
CA THR A 432 12.26 -3.83 4.57
C THR A 432 13.62 -4.36 4.13
N ALA A 433 14.55 -3.44 3.89
CA ALA A 433 15.94 -3.78 3.61
C ALA A 433 16.72 -4.19 4.86
N ASP A 434 16.14 -3.96 6.04
CA ASP A 434 16.71 -4.35 7.32
C ASP A 434 16.70 -5.87 7.51
N ALA A 435 17.69 -6.38 8.24
CA ALA A 435 17.78 -7.79 8.63
C ALA A 435 16.84 -8.12 9.81
N VAL A 436 15.55 -7.87 9.63
CA VAL A 436 14.51 -8.14 10.65
C VAL A 436 14.16 -9.62 10.72
N THR A 437 13.68 -10.04 11.88
CA THR A 437 13.11 -11.38 12.11
C THR A 437 11.62 -11.26 12.38
N GLU A 438 10.87 -10.84 11.34
CA GLU A 438 9.43 -10.58 11.46
C GLU A 438 8.57 -11.69 10.85
N CYS A 439 9.04 -12.31 9.76
CA CYS A 439 8.42 -13.46 9.11
C CYS A 439 9.29 -14.70 9.32
N VAL A 440 8.66 -15.85 9.62
CA VAL A 440 9.33 -17.14 9.78
C VAL A 440 9.48 -17.86 8.42
N GLY A 441 10.40 -18.80 8.33
CA GLY A 441 10.71 -19.55 7.10
C GLY A 441 11.69 -18.82 6.16
N GLY A 442 11.64 -19.16 4.87
CA GLY A 442 12.62 -18.70 3.87
C GLY A 442 13.96 -19.43 3.97
N SER A 443 14.95 -19.05 3.15
CA SER A 443 16.25 -19.76 3.10
C SER A 443 17.00 -19.80 4.44
N GLU A 444 16.76 -18.81 5.31
CA GLU A 444 17.36 -18.74 6.65
C GLU A 444 16.70 -19.68 7.66
N ASN A 445 15.57 -20.32 7.32
CA ASN A 445 14.78 -21.17 8.22
C ASN A 445 14.44 -20.50 9.56
N LEU A 446 14.07 -19.21 9.52
CA LEU A 446 13.69 -18.46 10.73
C LEU A 446 12.51 -19.17 11.43
N THR A 447 12.62 -19.31 12.75
CA THR A 447 11.62 -19.95 13.61
C THR A 447 10.91 -18.92 14.49
N ASP A 448 9.87 -19.35 15.22
CA ASP A 448 9.17 -18.47 16.15
C ASP A 448 10.08 -17.91 17.26
N ASP A 449 11.11 -18.68 17.67
CA ASP A 449 12.08 -18.25 18.67
C ASP A 449 12.99 -17.13 18.15
N ASP A 450 13.26 -17.11 16.84
CA ASP A 450 14.09 -16.09 16.20
C ASP A 450 13.40 -14.73 16.09
N LEU A 451 12.07 -14.68 16.24
CA LEU A 451 11.32 -13.42 16.20
C LEU A 451 11.82 -12.43 17.25
N LEU A 452 12.28 -12.91 18.41
CA LEU A 452 12.77 -12.03 19.47
C LEU A 452 14.13 -11.37 19.16
N LEU A 453 14.83 -11.80 18.10
CA LEU A 453 16.14 -11.28 17.75
C LEU A 453 16.09 -9.85 17.19
N ASN A 454 15.13 -9.57 16.29
CA ASN A 454 15.04 -8.28 15.61
C ASN A 454 13.64 -8.00 15.01
N TYR A 455 12.59 -8.11 15.82
CA TYR A 455 11.23 -7.72 15.44
C TYR A 455 10.99 -6.23 15.70
N THR A 456 10.89 -5.41 14.63
CA THR A 456 10.89 -3.93 14.76
C THR A 456 9.60 -3.26 14.26
N SER A 457 8.72 -4.00 13.60
CA SER A 457 7.42 -3.47 13.14
C SER A 457 6.43 -3.32 14.29
N TYR A 458 5.81 -2.14 14.43
CA TYR A 458 4.68 -1.92 15.33
C TYR A 458 3.33 -2.41 14.78
N CYS A 459 3.31 -2.94 13.54
CA CYS A 459 2.08 -3.27 12.83
C CYS A 459 2.05 -4.73 12.36
N ASP A 460 2.21 -4.95 11.06
CA ASP A 460 2.28 -6.29 10.48
C ASP A 460 3.75 -6.63 10.17
N PRO A 461 4.13 -7.91 10.26
CA PRO A 461 5.49 -8.39 9.98
C PRO A 461 5.86 -8.19 8.51
N ARG A 462 7.08 -7.74 8.25
CA ARG A 462 7.64 -7.48 6.92
C ARG A 462 8.54 -8.63 6.49
N LEU A 463 8.63 -8.85 5.19
CA LEU A 463 9.72 -9.63 4.61
C LEU A 463 11.03 -8.88 4.83
N ASN A 464 12.04 -9.55 5.33
CA ASN A 464 13.39 -9.00 5.33
C ASN A 464 13.96 -8.96 3.90
N ASN A 465 15.14 -8.37 3.74
CA ASN A 465 15.80 -8.24 2.43
C ASN A 465 15.94 -9.58 1.68
N LYS A 466 16.36 -10.64 2.38
CA LYS A 466 16.58 -11.97 1.79
C LYS A 466 15.27 -12.59 1.31
N GLN A 467 14.26 -12.64 2.19
CA GLN A 467 12.94 -13.16 1.87
C GLN A 467 12.29 -12.37 0.71
N ALA A 468 12.50 -11.05 0.63
CA ALA A 468 12.02 -10.24 -0.49
C ALA A 468 12.71 -10.59 -1.83
N LEU A 469 14.01 -10.82 -1.84
CA LEU A 469 14.73 -11.27 -3.04
C LEU A 469 14.33 -12.70 -3.45
N GLU A 470 14.16 -13.61 -2.50
CA GLU A 470 13.64 -14.97 -2.73
C GLU A 470 12.24 -14.93 -3.36
N ALA A 471 11.36 -14.06 -2.85
CA ALA A 471 10.04 -13.83 -3.44
C ALA A 471 10.15 -13.38 -4.91
N ALA A 472 11.03 -12.42 -5.21
CA ALA A 472 11.25 -11.94 -6.58
C ALA A 472 11.80 -13.05 -7.50
N MET A 473 12.75 -13.87 -7.03
CA MET A 473 13.30 -14.99 -7.80
C MET A 473 12.24 -16.05 -8.12
N MET A 474 11.39 -16.39 -7.15
CA MET A 474 10.31 -17.36 -7.40
C MET A 474 9.32 -16.83 -8.44
N ILE A 475 8.92 -15.56 -8.34
CA ILE A 475 8.02 -14.94 -9.33
C ILE A 475 8.67 -14.96 -10.72
N ALA A 476 9.96 -14.63 -10.80
CA ALA A 476 10.74 -14.70 -12.03
C ALA A 476 10.74 -16.12 -12.65
N THR A 477 10.83 -17.17 -11.83
CA THR A 477 10.75 -18.56 -12.31
C THR A 477 9.41 -18.89 -12.96
N TRP A 478 8.28 -18.42 -12.43
CA TRP A 478 6.96 -18.67 -13.04
C TRP A 478 6.84 -18.14 -14.46
N TYR A 479 7.49 -17.00 -14.73
CA TYR A 479 7.52 -16.45 -16.07
C TYR A 479 8.40 -17.27 -17.01
N ARG A 480 9.52 -17.81 -16.54
CA ARG A 480 10.40 -18.65 -17.37
C ARG A 480 9.82 -20.01 -17.71
N GLU A 481 9.00 -20.58 -16.83
CA GLU A 481 8.30 -21.83 -17.10
C GLU A 481 7.19 -21.69 -18.18
N ARG A 482 6.82 -20.46 -18.54
CA ARG A 482 5.89 -20.15 -19.65
C ARG A 482 6.58 -19.97 -21.00
N SER A 483 7.89 -19.71 -21.01
CA SER A 483 8.68 -19.30 -22.19
C SER A 483 9.06 -20.44 -23.12
#